data_AF-A0A1V5Q727-F1
#
_entry.id   AF-A0A1V5Q727-F1
#
_cell.length_a   1.000
_cell.length_b   1.000
_cell.length_c   1.000
_cell.angle_alpha   90.00
_cell.angle_beta   90.00
_cell.angle_gamma   90.00
#
_symmetry.space_group_name_H-M   'P 1'
#
loop_
_entity.id
_entity.type
_entity.pdbx_description
1 polymer ?
#
loop_
_entity_poly.entity_id
_entity_poly.type
_entity_poly.pdbx_seq_one_letter_code
_entity_poly.pdbx_strand_id
1 'polypeptide(L)'
;MEESGRYGTVEFSANGALTAFREKAQRAGGWINAGVYLIARSVIREIGADKAVSLETDVFPSLVARGQVAVFQSGGPLLDMGTPDGLAAMEEYLSGPAGFDAG
;
A
#
# COMPACT_ATOMS: atom_id res chain seq x y z
N MET A 1 -13.48 0.21 -11.34
CA MET A 1 -12.12 -0.24 -11.67
C MET A 1 -11.28 1.02 -11.74
N GLU A 2 -10.71 1.43 -10.61
CA GLU A 2 -9.88 2.64 -10.55
C GLU A 2 -8.50 2.35 -11.12
N GLU A 3 -7.92 3.36 -11.79
CA GLU A 3 -6.64 3.30 -12.49
C GLU A 3 -5.51 2.88 -11.53
N SER A 4 -5.18 1.58 -11.53
CA SER A 4 -4.07 1.05 -10.75
C SER A 4 -2.69 1.61 -11.18
N GLY A 5 -2.62 2.39 -12.27
CA GLY A 5 -1.39 3.03 -12.74
C GLY A 5 -0.84 4.11 -11.80
N ARG A 6 -1.64 4.63 -10.85
CA ARG A 6 -1.18 5.58 -9.83
C ARG A 6 -0.56 4.91 -8.61
N TYR A 7 -0.95 3.67 -8.31
CA TYR A 7 -0.62 3.03 -7.04
C TYR A 7 0.30 1.82 -7.20
N GLY A 8 1.01 1.47 -6.13
CA GLY A 8 1.69 0.18 -6.04
C GLY A 8 0.68 -0.95 -5.92
N THR A 9 0.89 -2.06 -6.64
CA THR A 9 0.06 -3.26 -6.54
C THR A 9 0.80 -4.38 -5.82
N VAL A 10 0.03 -5.32 -5.26
CA VAL A 10 0.56 -6.49 -4.57
C VAL A 10 0.09 -7.79 -5.21
N GLU A 11 0.97 -8.79 -5.23
CA GLU A 11 0.71 -10.14 -5.76
C GLU A 11 0.70 -11.18 -4.63
N PHE A 12 -0.18 -12.16 -4.74
CA PHE A 12 -0.30 -13.25 -3.77
C PHE A 12 -0.08 -14.60 -4.44
N SER A 13 0.51 -15.54 -3.70
CA SER A 13 0.50 -16.95 -4.06
C SER A 13 -0.86 -17.59 -3.75
N ALA A 14 -1.08 -18.81 -4.25
CA ALA A 14 -2.34 -19.55 -4.07
C ALA A 14 -2.71 -19.81 -2.61
N ASN A 15 -1.74 -19.79 -1.68
CA ASN A 15 -1.95 -19.92 -0.24
C ASN A 15 -2.13 -18.58 0.49
N GLY A 16 -2.26 -17.46 -0.22
CA GLY A 16 -2.49 -16.13 0.34
C GLY A 16 -1.25 -15.41 0.85
N ALA A 17 -0.05 -15.97 0.68
CA ALA A 17 1.19 -15.29 1.04
C ALA A 17 1.54 -14.21 -0.01
N LEU A 18 2.08 -13.09 0.45
CA LEU A 18 2.53 -12.03 -0.44
C LEU A 18 3.79 -12.47 -1.19
N THR A 19 3.80 -12.31 -2.51
CA THR A 19 4.91 -12.74 -3.38
C THR A 19 5.64 -11.58 -4.03
N ALA A 20 4.99 -10.43 -4.24
CA ALA A 20 5.67 -9.25 -4.79
C ALA A 20 4.92 -7.95 -4.48
N PHE A 21 5.70 -6.87 -4.29
CA PHE A 21 5.26 -5.49 -4.47
C PHE A 21 5.65 -5.02 -5.88
N ARG A 22 4.75 -4.29 -6.53
CA ARG A 22 4.91 -3.82 -7.91
C ARG A 22 4.58 -2.34 -7.97
N GLU A 23 5.59 -1.50 -8.02
CA GLU A 23 5.38 -0.05 -8.13
C GLU A 23 4.84 0.30 -9.52
N LYS A 24 3.71 1.02 -9.57
CA LYS A 24 3.17 1.70 -10.78
C LYS A 24 3.10 0.84 -12.04
N ALA A 25 2.72 -0.43 -11.90
CA ALA A 25 2.51 -1.31 -13.04
C ALA A 25 1.14 -1.03 -13.66
N GLN A 26 1.06 -0.84 -14.99
CA GLN A 26 -0.22 -0.78 -15.70
C GLN A 26 -0.94 -2.11 -15.58
N ARG A 27 -2.02 -2.15 -14.79
CA ARG A 27 -2.85 -3.35 -14.61
C ARG A 27 -4.33 -2.99 -14.61
N ALA A 28 -5.16 -3.91 -15.08
CA ALA A 28 -6.62 -3.71 -15.12
C ALA A 28 -7.28 -3.82 -13.72
N GLY A 29 -6.56 -4.34 -12.72
CA GLY A 29 -7.06 -4.49 -11.35
C GLY A 29 -6.09 -5.25 -10.46
N GLY A 30 -6.44 -5.39 -9.18
CA GLY A 30 -5.63 -6.07 -8.17
C GLY A 30 -5.74 -5.40 -6.81
N TRP A 31 -5.08 -5.98 -5.82
CA TRP A 31 -4.93 -5.36 -4.51
C TRP A 31 -3.90 -4.24 -4.59
N ILE A 32 -4.24 -3.12 -3.97
CA ILE A 32 -3.44 -1.91 -3.95
C ILE A 32 -2.74 -1.81 -2.59
N ASN A 33 -1.49 -1.34 -2.60
CA ASN A 33 -0.79 -0.98 -1.37
C ASN A 33 -1.40 0.30 -0.79
N ALA A 34 -2.02 0.20 0.39
CA ALA A 34 -2.69 1.31 1.06
C ALA A 34 -1.73 2.29 1.78
N GLY A 35 -0.43 2.00 1.82
CA GLY A 35 0.55 2.85 2.51
C GLY A 35 0.52 2.77 4.03
N VAL A 36 -0.16 1.77 4.60
CA VAL A 36 -0.27 1.55 6.05
C VAL A 36 0.55 0.33 6.44
N TYR A 37 1.48 0.51 7.39
CA TYR A 37 2.43 -0.53 7.78
C TYR A 37 2.61 -0.62 9.29
N LEU A 38 2.68 -1.86 9.80
CA LEU A 38 3.21 -2.16 11.12
C LEU A 38 4.58 -2.82 10.94
N ILE A 39 5.64 -2.10 11.30
CA ILE A 39 7.02 -2.53 11.04
C ILE A 39 7.76 -2.79 12.35
N ALA A 40 8.37 -3.97 12.47
CA ALA A 40 9.23 -4.29 13.60
C ALA A 40 10.44 -3.36 13.64
N ARG A 41 10.76 -2.79 14.81
CA ARG A 41 11.87 -1.85 14.98
C ARG A 41 13.23 -2.43 14.54
N SER A 42 13.42 -3.75 14.57
CA SER A 42 14.62 -4.41 14.04
C SER A 42 14.82 -4.15 12.55
N VAL A 43 13.76 -4.18 11.75
CA VAL A 43 13.81 -3.90 10.30
C VAL A 43 14.27 -2.48 10.05
N ILE A 44 13.76 -1.50 10.80
CA ILE A 44 14.19 -0.10 10.67
C ILE A 44 15.68 0.06 11.01
N ARG A 45 16.19 -0.71 11.98
CA ARG A 45 17.63 -0.69 12.32
C ARG A 45 18.53 -1.31 11.24
N GLU A 46 18.00 -2.11 10.33
CA GLU A 46 18.73 -2.61 9.16
C GLU A 46 18.93 -1.49 8.10
N ILE A 47 18.10 -0.44 8.14
CA ILE A 47 18.26 0.74 7.29
C ILE A 47 19.39 1.59 7.89
N GLY A 48 20.51 1.70 7.17
CA GLY A 48 21.64 2.53 7.60
C GLY A 48 21.21 3.99 7.77
N ALA A 49 21.65 4.62 8.86
CA ALA A 49 21.21 5.97 9.27
C ALA A 49 21.46 7.06 8.21
N ASP A 50 22.47 6.88 7.36
CA ASP A 50 22.89 7.87 6.36
C ASP A 50 22.35 7.58 4.96
N LYS A 51 21.41 6.64 4.82
CA LYS A 51 20.86 6.22 3.52
C LYS A 51 19.37 6.55 3.41
N ALA A 52 19.03 7.39 2.45
CA ALA A 52 17.65 7.47 1.96
C ALA A 52 17.30 6.18 1.22
N VAL A 53 16.21 5.54 1.63
CA VAL A 53 15.69 4.30 1.01
C VAL A 53 14.20 4.44 0.75
N SER A 54 13.71 3.75 -0.28
CA SER A 54 12.28 3.50 -0.48
C SER A 54 11.92 2.17 0.17
N LEU A 55 10.82 2.17 0.92
CA LEU A 55 10.33 0.93 1.49
C LEU A 55 9.90 -0.05 0.38
N GLU A 56 9.25 0.46 -0.65
CA GLU A 56 8.63 -0.30 -1.74
C GLU A 56 9.66 -0.96 -2.66
N THR A 57 10.79 -0.30 -2.89
CA THR A 57 11.80 -0.77 -3.84
C THR A 57 13.09 -1.30 -3.19
N ASP A 58 13.47 -0.82 -2.01
CA ASP A 58 14.69 -1.27 -1.33
C ASP A 58 14.42 -2.28 -0.20
N VAL A 59 13.36 -2.12 0.59
CA VAL A 59 13.17 -2.86 1.85
C VAL A 59 12.21 -4.03 1.69
N PHE A 60 10.98 -3.78 1.24
CA PHE A 60 9.92 -4.78 1.14
C PHE A 60 10.27 -5.95 0.23
N PRO A 61 10.91 -5.78 -0.95
CA PRO A 61 11.29 -6.92 -1.78
C PRO A 61 12.17 -7.92 -1.02
N SER A 62 13.08 -7.43 -0.17
CA SER A 62 13.94 -8.29 0.65
C SER A 62 13.15 -9.03 1.74
N LEU A 63 12.23 -8.34 2.43
CA LEU A 63 11.40 -8.97 3.46
C LEU A 63 10.45 -10.02 2.88
N VAL A 64 9.88 -9.75 1.69
CA VAL A 64 9.03 -10.71 0.96
C VAL A 64 9.83 -11.95 0.58
N ALA A 65 11.04 -11.77 0.03
CA ALA A 65 11.93 -12.89 -0.31
C ALA A 65 12.30 -13.76 0.90
N ARG A 66 12.34 -13.17 2.11
CA ARG A 66 12.60 -13.87 3.39
C ARG A 66 11.32 -14.46 4.03
N GLY A 67 10.14 -14.24 3.44
CA GLY A 67 8.86 -14.67 4.02
C GLY A 67 8.47 -13.94 5.30
N GLN A 68 8.96 -12.71 5.50
CA GLN A 68 8.78 -11.91 6.73
C GLN A 68 7.70 -10.84 6.60
N VAL A 69 6.79 -10.97 5.63
CA VAL A 69 5.69 -10.03 5.41
C VAL A 69 4.36 -10.76 5.53
N ALA A 70 3.50 -10.25 6.40
CA ALA A 70 2.08 -10.58 6.44
C ALA A 70 1.28 -9.42 5.85
N VAL A 71 0.11 -9.72 5.31
CA VAL A 71 -0.81 -8.72 4.75
C VAL A 71 -2.13 -8.70 5.50
N PHE A 72 -2.72 -7.51 5.58
CA PHE A 72 -4.09 -7.33 6.04
C PHE A 72 -4.91 -6.73 4.91
N GLN A 73 -5.91 -7.47 4.44
CA GLN A 73 -6.81 -7.00 3.39
C GLN A 73 -7.92 -6.17 4.02
N SER A 74 -8.03 -4.91 3.58
CA SER A 74 -9.08 -3.99 4.00
C SER A 74 -10.00 -3.69 2.83
N GLY A 75 -11.28 -3.53 3.12
CA GLY A 75 -12.22 -2.90 2.21
C GLY A 75 -12.19 -1.37 2.36
N GLY A 76 -12.99 -0.69 1.55
CA GLY A 76 -13.11 0.76 1.54
C GLY A 76 -12.26 1.44 0.46
N PRO A 77 -12.52 2.73 0.18
CA PRO A 77 -11.80 3.47 -0.85
C PRO A 77 -10.37 3.80 -0.39
N LEU A 78 -9.43 3.80 -1.33
CA LEU A 78 -8.12 4.43 -1.13
C LEU A 78 -8.16 5.84 -1.68
N LEU A 79 -8.15 6.83 -0.80
CA LEU A 79 -8.21 8.25 -1.15
C LEU A 79 -6.82 8.86 -1.06
N ASP A 80 -6.28 9.29 -2.20
CA ASP A 80 -4.96 9.92 -2.30
C ASP A 80 -5.11 11.42 -2.55
N MET A 81 -4.70 12.23 -1.58
CA MET A 81 -4.73 13.69 -1.66
C MET A 81 -3.57 14.31 -2.45
N GLY A 82 -2.74 13.50 -3.11
CA GLY A 82 -1.56 13.94 -3.87
C GLY A 82 -1.87 14.70 -5.16
N THR A 83 -3.12 14.73 -5.63
CA THR A 83 -3.57 15.53 -6.78
C THR A 83 -4.77 16.39 -6.40
N PRO A 84 -5.03 17.51 -7.12
CA PRO A 84 -6.22 18.34 -6.87
C PRO A 84 -7.53 17.53 -6.94
N ASP A 85 -7.66 16.64 -7.93
CA ASP A 85 -8.84 15.77 -8.08
C ASP A 85 -8.97 14.78 -6.92
N GLY A 86 -7.85 14.22 -6.45
CA GLY A 86 -7.83 13.29 -5.33
C GLY A 86 -8.19 13.96 -4.00
N LEU A 87 -7.74 15.20 -3.80
CA LEU A 87 -8.15 16.03 -2.66
C LEU A 87 -9.66 16.30 -2.69
N ALA A 88 -10.21 16.72 -3.84
CA ALA A 88 -11.65 16.97 -3.97
C ALA A 88 -12.50 15.71 -3.68
N ALA A 89 -12.06 14.55 -4.17
CA ALA A 89 -12.72 13.28 -3.89
C ALA A 89 -12.70 12.92 -2.40
N MET A 90 -11.60 13.23 -1.70
CA MET A 90 -11.50 13.03 -0.24
C MET A 90 -12.44 13.97 0.53
N GLU A 91 -12.51 15.24 0.14
CA GLU A 91 -13.44 16.21 0.76
C GLU A 91 -14.90 15.77 0.61
N GLU A 92 -15.28 15.33 -0.59
CA GLU A 92 -16.62 14.79 -0.84
C GLU A 92 -16.90 13.58 0.06
N TYR A 93 -15.97 12.62 0.11
CA TYR A 93 -16.11 11.42 0.93
C TYR A 93 -16.29 11.72 2.43
N LEU A 94 -15.50 12.66 2.97
CA LEU A 94 -15.56 13.05 4.38
C LEU A 94 -16.80 13.88 4.72
N SER A 95 -17.37 14.61 3.75
CA SER A 95 -18.58 15.42 3.95
C SER A 95 -19.88 14.61 3.89
N GLY A 96 -19.84 13.39 3.34
CA GLY A 96 -20.99 12.50 3.21
C GLY A 96 -21.35 11.76 4.51
N PRO A 97 -22.57 11.21 4.62
CA PRO A 97 -23.01 10.42 5.78
C PRO A 97 -22.21 9.12 6.00
N ALA A 98 -21.32 8.76 5.05
CA ALA A 98 -20.42 7.60 5.12
C ALA A 98 -19.15 7.86 5.97
N GLY A 99 -18.96 9.07 6.50
CA GLY A 99 -17.69 9.51 7.11
C GLY A 99 -17.21 8.74 8.34
N PHE A 100 -18.03 7.89 8.97
CA PHE A 100 -17.58 7.03 10.09
C PHE A 100 -18.60 5.92 10.35
N ASP A 101 -18.51 4.80 9.63
CA ASP A 101 -19.11 3.53 10.08
C ASP A 101 -17.99 2.68 10.68
N ALA A 102 -17.76 2.84 11.97
CA ALA A 102 -16.79 2.07 12.75
C ALA A 102 -17.41 0.71 13.08
N GLY A 103 -17.36 -0.22 12.11
CA GLY A 103 -17.61 -1.64 12.32
C GLY A 103 -16.51 -2.33 13.10
#